data_AF-A0A118K5G3-F1
#
_entry.id   AF-A0A118K5G3-F1
#
_cell.length_a   1.000
_cell.length_b   1.000
_cell.length_c   1.000
_cell.angle_alpha   90.00
_cell.angle_beta   90.00
_cell.angle_gamma   90.00
#
_symmetry.space_group_name_H-M   'P 1'
#
loop_
_entity.id
_entity.type
_entity.pdbx_description
1 polymer ?
#
loop_
_entity_poly.entity_id
_entity_poly.type
_entity_poly.pdbx_seq_one_letter_code
_entity_poly.pdbx_strand_id
1 'polypeptide(L)' 'MEFHSNFIKIILSHRSPSTGIRIPNKFTDKHGKELLDRVILKLPDHDVWQLHLFKSRRQIWLKNGWSEFAHHYGLRFATS' A
#
# COMPACT_ATOMS: atom_id res chain seq x y z
N MET A 1 19.80 7.36 14.14
CA MET A 1 19.63 5.94 13.77
C MET A 1 18.35 5.84 12.97
N GLU A 2 18.43 5.66 11.66
CA GLU A 2 17.25 5.45 10.82
C GLU A 2 16.83 3.98 10.95
N PHE A 3 15.72 3.71 11.64
CA PHE A 3 15.14 2.38 11.62
C PHE A 3 14.42 2.21 10.28
N HIS A 4 15.04 1.51 9.33
CA HIS A 4 14.36 1.07 8.12
C HIS A 4 13.21 0.13 8.50
N SER A 5 12.00 0.68 8.51
CA SER A 5 10.80 -0.08 8.82
C SER A 5 10.27 -0.69 7.53
N ASN A 6 10.42 -2.01 7.41
CA ASN A 6 9.99 -2.77 6.24
C ASN A 6 8.79 -3.64 6.63
N PHE A 7 7.87 -3.86 5.69
CA PHE A 7 6.79 -4.82 5.84
C PHE A 7 6.56 -5.59 4.54
N ILE A 8 6.02 -6.79 4.66
CA ILE A 8 5.55 -7.59 3.53
C ILE A 8 4.03 -7.72 3.65
N LYS A 9 3.33 -7.63 2.53
CA LYS A 9 1.87 -7.74 2.45
C LYS A 9 1.47 -8.74 1.38
N ILE A 10 0.77 -9.80 1.79
CA ILE A 10 0.17 -10.79 0.88
C ILE A 10 -1.30 -10.41 0.64
N ILE A 11 -1.74 -10.48 -0.62
CA ILE A 11 -3.11 -10.19 -1.04
C ILE A 11 -3.90 -11.52 -1.10
N LEU A 12 -4.72 -11.76 -0.08
CA LEU A 12 -5.45 -13.03 0.11
C LEU A 12 -6.95 -12.97 -0.19
N SER A 13 -7.51 -11.79 -0.47
CA SER A 13 -8.96 -11.62 -0.60
C SER A 13 -9.37 -11.31 -2.02
N HIS A 14 -10.53 -11.84 -2.42
CA HIS A 14 -11.28 -11.49 -3.64
C HIS A 14 -11.87 -10.06 -3.59
N ARG A 15 -11.40 -9.19 -2.69
CA ARG A 15 -11.80 -7.79 -2.65
C ARG A 15 -11.16 -7.10 -3.84
N SER A 16 -12.00 -6.44 -4.64
CA SER A 16 -11.57 -5.76 -5.84
C SER A 16 -10.37 -4.83 -5.56
N PRO A 17 -9.33 -4.85 -6.41
CA PRO A 17 -8.24 -3.87 -6.38
C PRO A 17 -8.74 -2.42 -6.36
N SER A 18 -9.95 -2.16 -6.88
CA SER A 18 -10.60 -0.84 -6.83
C SER A 18 -10.83 -0.30 -5.41
N THR A 19 -10.77 -1.14 -4.37
CA THR A 19 -10.94 -0.70 -2.97
C THR A 19 -9.64 -0.25 -2.30
N GLY A 20 -8.49 -0.45 -2.93
CA GLY A 20 -7.17 -0.16 -2.37
C GLY A 20 -6.59 -1.32 -1.55
N ILE A 21 -5.35 -1.16 -1.07
CA ILE A 21 -4.70 -2.13 -0.18
C ILE A 21 -4.42 -1.52 1.19
N ARG A 22 -4.71 -2.30 2.24
CA ARG A 22 -4.49 -1.88 3.63
C ARG A 22 -3.04 -2.13 4.06
N ILE A 23 -2.40 -1.09 4.59
CA ILE A 23 -1.08 -1.17 5.24
C ILE A 23 -1.19 -1.99 6.53
N PRO A 24 -0.23 -2.88 6.86
CA PRO A 24 -0.26 -3.65 8.09
C PRO A 24 -0.42 -2.77 9.34
N ASN A 25 -1.22 -3.25 10.31
CA ASN A 25 -1.51 -2.49 11.53
C ASN A 25 -0.24 -2.17 12.31
N LYS A 26 0.68 -3.14 12.49
CA LYS A 26 1.95 -2.91 13.19
C LYS A 26 2.75 -1.75 12.60
N PHE A 27 2.76 -1.60 11.28
CA PHE A 27 3.42 -0.47 10.61
C PHE A 27 2.65 0.83 10.82
N THR A 28 1.32 0.77 10.70
CA THR A 28 0.41 1.91 10.92
C THR A 28 0.50 2.43 12.36
N ASP A 29 0.58 1.56 13.35
CA ASP A 29 0.66 1.93 14.77
C ASP A 29 1.98 2.63 15.09
N LYS A 30 3.07 2.22 14.42
CA LYS A 30 4.41 2.79 14.64
C LYS A 30 4.66 4.08 13.84
N HIS A 31 4.18 4.16 12.60
CA HIS A 31 4.55 5.23 11.66
C HIS A 31 3.37 6.00 11.07
N GLY A 32 2.13 5.51 11.23
CA GLY A 32 0.98 5.98 10.48
C GLY A 32 0.61 7.46 10.73
N LYS A 33 0.99 8.01 11.88
CA LYS A 33 0.78 9.44 12.20
C LYS A 33 1.67 10.37 11.37
N GLU A 34 2.86 9.92 11.01
CA GLU A 34 3.87 10.70 10.28
C GLU A 34 3.69 10.60 8.77
N LEU A 35 2.91 9.63 8.29
CA LEU A 35 2.66 9.44 6.87
C LEU A 35 1.84 10.60 6.29
N LEU A 36 2.32 11.16 5.19
CA LEU A 36 1.58 12.13 4.38
C LEU A 36 0.44 11.46 3.64
N ASP A 37 -0.55 12.25 3.22
CA ASP A 37 -1.72 11.74 2.49
C ASP A 37 -1.38 11.34 1.05
N ARG A 38 -0.16 11.64 0.58
CA ARG A 38 0.40 11.17 -0.69
C ARG A 38 1.65 10.35 -0.44
N VAL A 39 1.81 9.28 -1.20
CA VAL A 39 3.01 8.43 -1.16
C VAL A 39 3.49 8.14 -2.57
N ILE A 40 4.78 7.86 -2.66
CA ILE A 40 5.44 7.49 -3.90
C ILE A 40 5.99 6.09 -3.72
N LEU A 41 5.57 5.18 -4.58
CA LEU A 41 6.20 3.87 -4.73
C LEU A 41 7.33 4.02 -5.75
N LYS A 42 8.56 3.77 -5.31
CA LYS A 42 9.74 3.70 -6.18
C LYS A 42 10.08 2.24 -6.39
N LEU A 43 10.03 1.79 -7.63
CA LEU A 43 10.35 0.42 -7.99
C LEU A 43 11.84 0.29 -8.35
N PRO A 44 12.40 -0.94 -8.28
CA PRO A 44 13.79 -1.18 -8.64
C PRO A 44 14.14 -0.82 -10.10
N ASP A 45 13.14 -0.85 -10.99
CA ASP A 45 13.25 -0.46 -12.39
C ASP A 45 13.20 1.07 -12.61
N HIS A 46 13.22 1.85 -11.52
CA HIS A 46 13.11 3.31 -11.48
C HIS A 46 11.70 3.85 -11.78
N ASP A 47 10.69 2.98 -11.93
CA ASP A 47 9.32 3.44 -12.08
C ASP A 47 8.83 4.09 -10.78
N VAL A 48 8.05 5.16 -10.98
CA VAL A 48 7.54 5.99 -9.89
C VAL A 48 6.03 6.07 -9.99
N TRP A 49 5.36 5.56 -8.96
CA TRP A 49 3.90 5.60 -8.86
C TRP A 49 3.47 6.48 -7.70
N GLN A 50 2.68 7.51 -8.00
CA GLN A 50 2.06 8.34 -6.96
C GLN A 50 0.71 7.75 -6.56
N LEU A 51 0.53 7.51 -5.27
CA LEU A 51 -0.72 7.02 -4.68
C LEU A 51 -1.18 7.95 -3.56
N HIS A 52 -2.46 7.87 -3.22
CA HIS A 52 -2.99 8.57 -2.05
C HIS A 52 -3.22 7.59 -0.90
N LEU A 53 -2.98 8.08 0.32
CA LEU A 53 -3.35 7.39 1.54
C LEU A 53 -4.74 7.82 1.97
N PHE A 54 -5.55 6.85 2.34
CA PHE A 54 -6.80 7.06 3.02
C PHE A 54 -6.69 6.57 4.46
N LYS A 55 -6.83 7.48 5.41
CA LYS A 55 -6.77 7.20 6.84
C LYS A 55 -8.19 7.07 7.40
N SER A 56 -8.49 5.96 8.07
CA SER A 56 -9.75 5.75 8.77
C SER A 56 -9.52 5.05 10.10
N ARG A 57 -9.87 5.73 11.21
CA ARG A 57 -9.62 5.28 12.58
C ARG A 57 -8.14 4.90 12.82
N ARG A 58 -7.82 3.60 12.72
CA ARG A 58 -6.47 3.02 12.90
C ARG A 58 -6.00 2.25 11.66
N GLN A 59 -6.60 2.53 10.51
CA GLN A 59 -6.29 1.86 9.26
C GLN A 59 -5.84 2.88 8.23
N ILE A 60 -4.76 2.56 7.55
CA ILE A 60 -4.27 3.34 6.42
C ILE A 60 -4.34 2.46 5.18
N TRP A 61 -4.91 3.02 4.13
CA TRP A 61 -5.13 2.35 2.85
C TRP A 61 -4.37 3.10 1.76
N LEU A 62 -3.62 2.36 0.95
CA LEU A 62 -3.16 2.83 -0.35
C LEU A 62 -4.38 2.79 -1.29
N LYS A 63 -4.84 3.96 -1.71
CA LYS A 63 -5.94 4.17 -2.65
C LYS A 63 -5.47 5.06 -3.80
N ASN A 64 -6.37 5.35 -4.75
CA ASN A 64 -6.20 6.25 -5.90
C ASN A 64 -4.83 6.10 -6.59
N GLY A 65 -4.77 5.32 -7.68
CA GLY A 65 -3.52 4.87 -8.29
C GLY A 65 -3.17 3.43 -7.93
N TRP A 66 -3.74 2.87 -6.84
CA TRP A 66 -3.51 1.47 -6.48
C TRP A 66 -4.09 0.48 -7.49
N SER A 67 -5.28 0.76 -8.04
CA SER A 67 -5.93 -0.16 -8.98
C SER A 67 -5.15 -0.24 -10.29
N GLU A 68 -4.68 0.92 -10.77
CA GLU A 68 -3.86 1.08 -11.96
C GLU A 68 -2.51 0.40 -11.77
N PHE A 69 -1.86 0.64 -10.63
CA PHE A 69 -0.62 -0.04 -10.25
C PHE A 69 -0.80 -1.57 -10.23
N ALA A 70 -1.82 -2.06 -9.52
CA ALA A 70 -2.09 -3.49 -9.41
C ALA A 70 -2.40 -4.13 -10.76
N HIS A 71 -3.12 -3.42 -11.64
CA HIS A 71 -3.40 -3.89 -12.99
C HIS A 71 -2.12 -3.93 -13.84
N HIS A 72 -1.31 -2.87 -13.80
CA HIS A 72 -0.09 -2.75 -14.59
C HIS A 72 0.91 -3.88 -14.29
N TYR A 73 1.15 -4.19 -13.01
CA TYR A 73 2.06 -5.27 -12.61
C TYR A 73 1.37 -6.62 -12.44
N GLY A 74 0.12 -6.76 -12.89
CA GLY A 74 -0.60 -8.03 -12.85
C GLY A 74 -0.79 -8.61 -11.44
N LEU A 75 -0.87 -7.75 -10.41
CA LEU A 75 -1.08 -8.18 -9.04
C LEU A 75 -2.47 -8.82 -8.87
N ARG A 76 -2.49 -10.08 -8.45
CA ARG A 76 -3.71 -10.86 -8.23
C ARG A 76 -3.72 -11.44 -6.81
N PHE A 77 -4.89 -11.89 -6.39
CA PHE A 77 -4.98 -12.67 -5.15
C PHE A 77 -4.30 -14.02 -5.34
N ALA A 78 -3.65 -14.52 -4.30
CA ALA A 78 -3.12 -15.88 -4.32
C ALA A 78 -4.29 -16.86 -4.42
N THR A 79 -4.37 -17.62 -5.53
CA THR A 79 -5.26 -18.78 -5.67
C THR A 79 -4.58 -19.97 -5.00
N SER A 80 -5.18 -20.52 -3.95
CA SER A 80 -4.86 -21.86 -3.46
C SER A 80 -5.48 -22.91 -4.38
#